data_AF-A0A5T1J2G6-F1
#
_entry.id   AF-A0A5T1J2G6-F1
#
_cell.length_a   1.000
_cell.length_b   1.000
_cell.length_c   1.000
_cell.angle_alpha   90.00
_cell.angle_beta   90.00
_cell.angle_gamma   90.00
#
_symmetry.space_group_name_H-M   'P 1'
#
loop_
_entity.id
_entity.type
_entity.pdbx_description
1 polymer ?
#
loop_
_entity_poly.entity_id
_entity_poly.type
_entity_poly.pdbx_seq_one_letter_code
_entity_poly.pdbx_strand_id
1 'polypeptide(L)'
;MYKGRDDLISPEEAEKGVEIVSKICGVDKEKIHYPTVECNGVNISNQEFDFFSTGLLDTDFKYEIKFTNCKFGCLEYFCLYKTSNSFLIFENCEFDYICLNNDLVTNNTFELNNKLYFFDCKFNENIDIGKVNINAEIKFNGCIFKDVFYFNVKEYLASIKIKNCTFYKSFFMLGSFKNEARFDNSIFKDYADFHECEFEKTASFYGVRFEKAPNFSACYFKEPKAVNLTNVNIDKLDFKSLEQYIKDNYQDGNYKNAIKNNEKIQKDEKELYRIENEHKLRCAKNLKDSFRVIKDVLINQNNTLEAQEWHKLELYAKEKELEIQLSKNKNDNLKKESKNQVYNPKDYEKFNYSKIISLIIFL
;
A
#
# COMPACT_ATOMS: atom_id res chain seq x y z
N MET A 1 -29.48 14.24 0.97
CA MET A 1 -29.69 15.64 1.43
C MET A 1 -28.49 16.05 2.25
N TYR A 2 -27.48 16.66 1.63
CA TYR A 2 -26.38 17.30 2.34
C TYR A 2 -26.89 18.65 2.88
N LYS A 3 -26.91 18.81 4.20
CA LYS A 3 -27.03 20.12 4.85
C LYS A 3 -25.61 20.69 5.04
N GLY A 4 -25.40 21.92 4.56
CA GLY A 4 -24.39 22.83 5.10
C GLY A 4 -23.20 23.16 4.21
N ARG A 5 -23.26 24.31 3.53
CA ARG A 5 -22.48 25.53 3.84
C ARG A 5 -23.25 26.73 3.27
N ASP A 6 -23.74 27.60 4.15
CA ASP A 6 -24.42 28.88 3.83
C ASP A 6 -23.41 30.02 3.58
N ASP A 7 -22.22 29.70 3.07
CA ASP A 7 -21.37 30.70 2.44
C ASP A 7 -21.75 30.67 0.95
N LEU A 8 -22.82 31.38 0.58
CA LEU A 8 -23.15 31.62 -0.82
C LEU A 8 -21.95 32.31 -1.45
N ILE A 9 -21.15 31.54 -2.17
CA ILE A 9 -19.95 32.04 -2.79
C ILE A 9 -20.35 33.08 -3.84
N SER A 10 -19.62 34.20 -3.88
CA SER A 10 -20.05 35.32 -4.71
C SER A 10 -20.04 34.93 -6.20
N PRO A 11 -20.97 35.45 -7.03
CA PRO A 11 -20.97 35.21 -8.47
C PRO A 11 -19.63 35.56 -9.15
N GLU A 12 -18.90 36.55 -8.63
CA GLU A 12 -17.57 36.95 -9.13
C GLU A 12 -16.51 35.89 -8.85
N GLU A 13 -16.48 35.33 -7.63
CA GLU A 13 -15.56 34.23 -7.32
C GLU A 13 -15.92 32.99 -8.18
N ALA A 14 -17.20 32.75 -8.47
CA ALA A 14 -17.66 31.60 -9.26
C ALA A 14 -17.21 31.70 -10.72
N GLU A 15 -17.36 32.89 -11.31
CA GLU A 15 -16.93 33.19 -12.67
C GLU A 15 -15.40 33.04 -12.84
N LYS A 16 -14.62 33.43 -11.82
CA LYS A 16 -13.16 33.22 -11.80
C LYS A 16 -12.80 31.73 -11.87
N GLY A 17 -13.49 30.87 -11.11
CA GLY A 17 -13.26 29.42 -11.14
C GLY A 17 -13.58 28.80 -12.50
N VAL A 18 -14.70 29.21 -13.11
CA VAL A 18 -15.10 28.78 -14.46
C VAL A 18 -14.09 29.21 -15.52
N GLU A 19 -13.60 30.45 -15.46
CA GLU A 19 -12.59 30.96 -16.40
C GLU A 19 -11.27 30.20 -16.31
N ILE A 20 -10.89 29.86 -15.08
CA ILE A 20 -9.69 29.09 -14.78
C ILE A 20 -9.78 27.69 -15.38
N VAL A 21 -10.85 26.95 -15.10
CA VAL A 21 -11.00 25.58 -15.62
C VAL A 21 -11.19 25.57 -17.13
N SER A 22 -11.88 26.58 -17.67
CA SER A 22 -11.97 26.82 -19.11
C SER A 22 -10.59 26.96 -19.76
N LYS A 23 -9.69 27.74 -19.16
CA LYS A 23 -8.30 27.92 -19.64
C LYS A 23 -7.47 26.64 -19.52
N ILE A 24 -7.50 25.95 -18.37
CA ILE A 24 -6.73 24.71 -18.16
C ILE A 24 -7.16 23.64 -19.15
N CYS A 25 -8.47 23.43 -19.27
CA CYS A 25 -9.00 22.31 -20.02
C CYS A 25 -9.19 22.65 -21.50
N GLY A 26 -8.98 23.91 -21.90
CA GLY A 26 -9.26 24.39 -23.25
C GLY A 26 -10.73 24.23 -23.65
N VAL A 27 -11.66 24.33 -22.69
CA VAL A 27 -13.11 24.16 -22.92
C VAL A 27 -13.84 25.48 -22.75
N ASP A 28 -14.90 25.69 -23.53
CA ASP A 28 -15.73 26.89 -23.41
C ASP A 28 -16.35 26.98 -22.01
N LYS A 29 -16.37 28.20 -21.42
CA LYS A 29 -16.96 28.49 -20.11
C LYS A 29 -18.40 27.94 -19.97
N GLU A 30 -19.17 27.95 -21.06
CA GLU A 30 -20.56 27.48 -21.13
C GLU A 30 -20.71 25.96 -20.89
N LYS A 31 -19.64 25.18 -21.04
CA LYS A 31 -19.62 23.73 -20.80
C LYS A 31 -19.26 23.37 -19.36
N ILE A 32 -19.02 24.37 -18.52
CA ILE A 32 -18.66 24.22 -17.11
C ILE A 32 -19.86 24.61 -16.24
N HIS A 33 -20.25 23.70 -15.35
CA HIS A 33 -21.38 23.90 -14.44
C HIS A 33 -20.93 24.36 -13.04
N TYR A 34 -21.89 24.78 -12.21
CA TYR A 34 -21.69 25.34 -10.87
C TYR A 34 -22.74 24.76 -9.90
N PRO A 35 -22.50 24.57 -8.58
CA PRO A 35 -21.36 24.99 -7.74
C PRO A 35 -20.11 24.10 -7.80
N THR A 36 -20.22 22.92 -8.41
CA THR A 36 -19.08 22.07 -8.74
C THR A 36 -18.63 22.40 -10.15
N VAL A 37 -17.38 22.82 -10.31
CA VAL A 37 -16.79 23.06 -11.63
C VAL A 37 -16.46 21.71 -12.25
N GLU A 38 -17.36 21.23 -13.12
CA GLU A 38 -17.24 19.93 -13.79
C GLU A 38 -16.60 20.07 -15.18
N CYS A 39 -15.52 19.32 -15.42
CA CYS A 39 -14.90 19.15 -16.72
C CYS A 39 -15.16 17.73 -17.24
N ASN A 40 -15.83 17.62 -18.39
CA ASN A 40 -16.23 16.34 -19.00
C ASN A 40 -15.47 16.06 -20.30
N GLY A 41 -14.76 14.93 -20.38
CA GLY A 41 -14.35 14.33 -21.65
C GLY A 41 -13.19 15.03 -22.39
N VAL A 42 -12.40 15.83 -21.69
CA VAL A 42 -11.19 16.44 -22.29
C VAL A 42 -10.06 15.42 -22.22
N ASN A 43 -9.67 14.91 -23.39
CA ASN A 43 -8.41 14.19 -23.51
C ASN A 43 -7.29 15.25 -23.57
N ILE A 44 -6.65 15.53 -22.43
CA ILE A 44 -5.53 16.47 -22.33
C ILE A 44 -4.23 15.78 -22.80
N SER A 45 -4.31 14.67 -23.55
CA SER A 45 -3.14 14.09 -24.20
C SER A 45 -2.61 15.09 -25.23
N ASN A 46 -1.35 15.52 -25.05
CA ASN A 46 -0.58 16.43 -25.92
C ASN A 46 -0.61 17.93 -25.56
N GLN A 47 -1.00 18.30 -24.34
CA GLN A 47 -0.48 19.53 -23.74
C GLN A 47 0.72 19.17 -22.87
N GLU A 48 1.89 19.70 -23.23
CA GLU A 48 3.02 19.76 -22.30
C GLU A 48 2.56 20.55 -21.07
N PHE A 49 2.38 19.85 -19.95
CA PHE A 49 2.29 20.50 -18.64
C PHE A 49 3.70 20.90 -18.18
N ASP A 50 4.42 21.70 -18.98
CA ASP A 50 5.49 22.52 -18.41
C ASP A 50 4.88 23.56 -17.45
N PHE A 51 3.60 23.90 -17.66
CA PHE A 51 2.86 24.87 -16.87
C PHE A 51 1.37 24.50 -16.76
N PHE A 52 0.99 23.66 -15.77
CA PHE A 52 -0.14 24.11 -14.95
C PHE A 52 0.32 25.47 -14.47
N SER A 53 -0.26 26.58 -14.97
CA SER A 53 0.22 27.91 -14.58
C SER A 53 0.34 27.90 -13.06
N THR A 54 1.53 28.16 -12.52
CA THR A 54 1.79 28.16 -11.07
C THR A 54 0.73 28.95 -10.31
N GLY A 55 0.16 29.98 -10.95
CA GLY A 55 -0.98 30.76 -10.46
C GLY A 55 -2.27 29.99 -10.15
N LEU A 56 -2.48 28.77 -10.66
CA LEU A 56 -3.70 27.99 -10.41
C LEU A 56 -3.69 27.25 -9.08
N LEU A 57 -2.51 26.74 -8.73
CA LEU A 57 -2.26 26.05 -7.48
C LEU A 57 -1.91 27.09 -6.39
N ASP A 58 -1.57 28.32 -6.75
CA ASP A 58 -1.34 29.40 -5.79
C ASP A 58 -2.60 30.24 -5.46
N THR A 59 -3.78 29.89 -6.02
CA THR A 59 -5.04 30.61 -5.76
C THR A 59 -5.92 29.83 -4.80
N ASP A 60 -6.29 30.38 -3.65
CA ASP A 60 -7.25 29.77 -2.71
C ASP A 60 -8.66 29.62 -3.35
N PHE A 61 -8.99 28.45 -3.90
CA PHE A 61 -10.38 28.16 -4.29
C PHE A 61 -11.21 27.65 -3.11
N LYS A 62 -12.45 28.15 -2.99
CA LYS A 62 -13.49 27.66 -2.06
C LYS A 62 -14.44 26.62 -2.68
N TYR A 63 -14.09 26.04 -3.84
CA TYR A 63 -14.98 25.18 -4.63
C TYR A 63 -14.44 23.78 -4.85
N GLU A 64 -15.37 22.84 -4.95
CA GLU A 64 -15.12 21.51 -5.49
C GLU A 64 -14.85 21.59 -7.00
N ILE A 65 -13.71 21.06 -7.43
CA ILE A 65 -13.38 20.89 -8.85
C ILE A 65 -13.43 19.40 -9.16
N LYS A 66 -14.21 19.06 -10.18
CA LYS A 66 -14.45 17.68 -10.58
C LYS A 66 -14.06 17.47 -12.03
N PHE A 67 -13.19 16.50 -12.28
CA PHE A 67 -12.83 16.03 -13.61
C PHE A 67 -13.49 14.68 -13.85
N THR A 68 -14.16 14.51 -15.00
CA THR A 68 -14.86 13.28 -15.34
C THR A 68 -14.49 12.84 -16.76
N ASN A 69 -14.11 11.57 -16.92
CA ASN A 69 -13.70 10.99 -18.21
C ASN A 69 -12.50 11.73 -18.85
N CYS A 70 -11.60 12.30 -18.04
CA CYS A 70 -10.44 13.04 -18.52
C CYS A 70 -9.21 12.12 -18.60
N LYS A 71 -8.30 12.42 -19.52
CA LYS A 71 -6.98 11.78 -19.57
C LYS A 71 -5.88 12.81 -19.38
N PHE A 72 -4.99 12.52 -18.44
CA PHE A 72 -3.83 13.31 -18.06
C PHE A 72 -2.58 12.57 -18.53
N GLY A 73 -2.11 12.90 -19.74
CA GLY A 73 -0.81 12.47 -20.23
C GLY A 73 0.23 13.51 -19.85
N CYS A 74 1.37 13.10 -19.29
CA CYS A 74 2.39 14.06 -18.91
C CYS A 74 3.80 13.54 -19.19
N LEU A 75 4.69 14.43 -19.65
CA LEU A 75 6.13 14.20 -19.74
C LEU A 75 6.84 14.47 -18.41
N GLU A 76 6.22 15.24 -17.49
CA GLU A 76 6.76 15.57 -16.15
C GLU A 76 5.66 15.64 -15.06
N TYR A 77 5.77 14.81 -14.01
CA TYR A 77 5.07 14.86 -12.71
C TYR A 77 3.82 15.79 -12.54
N PHE A 78 2.60 15.22 -12.44
CA PHE A 78 1.40 15.98 -11.99
C PHE A 78 1.53 16.34 -10.49
N CYS A 79 1.94 17.58 -10.17
CA CYS A 79 2.23 18.02 -8.80
C CYS A 79 1.16 18.97 -8.20
N LEU A 80 0.75 18.73 -6.95
CA LEU A 80 -0.26 19.51 -6.21
C LEU A 80 0.32 20.32 -5.01
N TYR A 81 1.59 20.73 -5.07
CA TYR A 81 2.40 21.19 -3.93
C TYR A 81 2.01 22.51 -3.26
N LYS A 82 1.12 23.31 -3.84
CA LYS A 82 0.72 24.62 -3.29
C LYS A 82 -0.76 24.90 -3.23
N THR A 83 -1.60 23.94 -3.62
CA THR A 83 -3.03 24.19 -3.76
C THR A 83 -3.70 24.35 -2.40
N SER A 84 -4.12 25.57 -2.11
CA SER A 84 -5.15 25.91 -1.13
C SER A 84 -6.57 25.57 -1.59
N ASN A 85 -6.72 24.94 -2.77
CA ASN A 85 -7.97 24.57 -3.42
C ASN A 85 -8.80 23.55 -2.64
N SER A 86 -9.98 23.97 -2.17
CA SER A 86 -10.87 23.11 -1.41
C SER A 86 -11.58 22.06 -2.28
N PHE A 87 -11.02 20.84 -2.31
CA PHE A 87 -11.62 19.59 -2.79
C PHE A 87 -11.48 19.32 -4.31
N LEU A 88 -10.60 18.39 -4.66
CA LEU A 88 -10.45 17.84 -6.01
C LEU A 88 -11.07 16.45 -6.11
N ILE A 89 -11.86 16.23 -7.16
CA ILE A 89 -12.47 14.95 -7.49
C ILE A 89 -12.10 14.56 -8.93
N PHE A 90 -11.69 13.32 -9.11
CA PHE A 90 -11.47 12.71 -10.41
C PHE A 90 -12.37 11.47 -10.53
N GLU A 91 -13.22 11.42 -11.54
CA GLU A 91 -14.12 10.30 -11.84
C GLU A 91 -13.79 9.71 -13.23
N ASN A 92 -13.57 8.40 -13.29
CA ASN A 92 -13.24 7.69 -14.54
C ASN A 92 -12.11 8.37 -15.35
N CYS A 93 -11.09 8.89 -14.65
CA CYS A 93 -9.96 9.57 -15.28
C CYS A 93 -8.78 8.62 -15.47
N GLU A 94 -7.95 8.88 -16.48
CA GLU A 94 -6.72 8.15 -16.75
C GLU A 94 -5.50 9.06 -16.55
N PHE A 95 -4.48 8.57 -15.86
CA PHE A 95 -3.24 9.27 -15.60
C PHE A 95 -2.07 8.43 -16.10
N ASP A 96 -1.16 9.06 -16.83
CA ASP A 96 0.09 8.42 -17.17
C ASP A 96 0.99 8.38 -15.93
N TYR A 97 1.31 9.53 -15.32
CA TYR A 97 2.12 9.59 -14.10
C TYR A 97 1.59 10.65 -13.10
N ILE A 98 1.59 10.34 -11.80
CA ILE A 98 1.25 11.29 -10.72
C ILE A 98 2.34 11.28 -9.64
N CYS A 99 2.75 12.49 -9.22
CA CYS A 99 3.57 12.66 -8.03
C CYS A 99 2.97 13.73 -7.13
N LEU A 100 2.47 13.30 -5.98
CA LEU A 100 1.83 14.20 -5.03
C LEU A 100 2.81 14.86 -4.05
N ASN A 101 4.12 14.79 -4.31
CA ASN A 101 5.13 15.55 -3.56
C ASN A 101 6.52 15.57 -4.25
N ASN A 102 7.17 16.73 -4.34
CA ASN A 102 8.55 16.85 -4.82
C ASN A 102 9.45 17.39 -3.67
N ASP A 103 10.73 17.01 -3.65
CA ASP A 103 11.76 17.34 -2.66
C ASP A 103 12.03 18.87 -2.48
N LEU A 104 11.22 19.72 -3.12
CA LEU A 104 11.34 21.18 -3.15
C LEU A 104 10.58 21.91 -2.02
N VAL A 105 9.75 21.21 -1.23
CA VAL A 105 9.01 21.83 -0.12
C VAL A 105 9.92 21.94 1.12
N THR A 106 10.51 23.12 1.31
CA THR A 106 11.50 23.42 2.37
C THR A 106 10.95 23.39 3.80
N ASN A 107 9.63 23.29 3.99
CA ASN A 107 8.99 23.41 5.30
C ASN A 107 8.55 22.07 5.94
N ASN A 108 8.96 20.91 5.41
CA ASN A 108 8.67 19.57 5.97
C ASN A 108 7.18 19.21 6.21
N THR A 109 6.25 20.06 5.81
CA THR A 109 4.80 19.82 5.79
C THR A 109 4.29 20.08 4.38
N PHE A 110 3.75 19.04 3.74
CA PHE A 110 2.88 19.22 2.59
C PHE A 110 1.51 19.55 3.15
N GLU A 111 1.18 20.84 3.16
CA GLU A 111 -0.14 21.33 3.56
C GLU A 111 -1.10 21.22 2.38
N LEU A 112 -1.54 20.00 2.08
CA LEU A 112 -2.77 19.84 1.32
C LEU A 112 -3.91 19.94 2.33
N ASN A 113 -4.42 21.14 2.56
CA ASN A 113 -5.53 21.38 3.50
C ASN A 113 -6.89 20.82 3.00
N ASN A 114 -6.86 19.90 2.03
CA ASN A 114 -7.94 19.63 1.10
C ASN A 114 -8.23 18.14 0.94
N LYS A 115 -9.42 17.83 0.42
CA LYS A 115 -9.83 16.47 0.05
C LYS A 115 -9.37 16.18 -1.38
N LEU A 116 -8.81 15.00 -1.61
CA LEU A 116 -8.37 14.57 -2.94
C LEU A 116 -8.91 13.17 -3.22
N TYR A 117 -9.93 13.08 -4.06
CA TYR A 117 -10.65 11.84 -4.31
C TYR A 117 -10.53 11.38 -5.76
N PHE A 118 -10.26 10.10 -5.93
CA PHE A 118 -10.22 9.40 -7.20
C PHE A 118 -11.24 8.27 -7.18
N PHE A 119 -12.12 8.25 -8.17
CA PHE A 119 -13.17 7.25 -8.36
C PHE A 119 -13.01 6.62 -9.74
N ASP A 120 -12.91 5.29 -9.79
CA ASP A 120 -12.79 4.50 -11.02
C ASP A 120 -11.66 4.98 -11.95
N CYS A 121 -10.61 5.57 -11.36
CA CYS A 121 -9.48 6.12 -12.11
C CYS A 121 -8.44 5.05 -12.42
N LYS A 122 -7.66 5.28 -13.47
CA LYS A 122 -6.61 4.38 -13.93
C LYS A 122 -5.27 5.10 -13.98
N PHE A 123 -4.25 4.50 -13.38
CA PHE A 123 -2.89 5.03 -13.33
C PHE A 123 -1.97 4.07 -14.09
N ASN A 124 -1.34 4.56 -15.16
CA ASN A 124 -0.56 3.74 -16.07
C ASN A 124 0.89 3.55 -15.63
N GLU A 125 1.50 4.55 -15.01
CA GLU A 125 2.85 4.52 -14.47
C GLU A 125 2.85 4.65 -12.95
N ASN A 126 4.04 4.82 -12.38
CA ASN A 126 4.26 4.87 -10.94
C ASN A 126 3.51 6.04 -10.30
N ILE A 127 3.09 5.82 -9.05
CA ILE A 127 2.61 6.88 -8.18
C ILE A 127 3.59 7.04 -7.04
N ASP A 128 3.96 8.29 -6.77
CA ASP A 128 4.76 8.64 -5.60
C ASP A 128 4.03 9.68 -4.74
N ILE A 129 3.72 9.30 -3.50
CA ILE A 129 3.08 10.14 -2.50
C ILE A 129 3.96 10.15 -1.25
N GLY A 130 4.55 11.30 -0.93
CA GLY A 130 5.09 11.59 0.40
C GLY A 130 6.58 11.97 0.46
N LYS A 131 7.17 11.83 1.66
CA LYS A 131 8.43 12.35 2.26
C LYS A 131 8.25 13.42 3.36
N VAL A 132 7.00 13.76 3.70
CA VAL A 132 6.65 14.82 4.66
C VAL A 132 5.39 14.45 5.45
N ASN A 133 4.96 15.35 6.34
CA ASN A 133 3.64 15.25 6.97
C ASN A 133 2.53 15.64 6.00
N ILE A 134 1.43 14.89 5.96
CA ILE A 134 0.25 15.16 5.11
C ILE A 134 -1.01 15.29 5.99
N ASN A 135 -1.78 16.34 5.78
CA ASN A 135 -3.04 16.63 6.49
C ASN A 135 -4.30 16.54 5.61
N ALA A 136 -4.16 16.20 4.33
CA ALA A 136 -5.26 15.97 3.39
C ALA A 136 -5.94 14.62 3.56
N GLU A 137 -7.28 14.59 3.47
CA GLU A 137 -8.00 13.32 3.26
C GLU A 137 -7.83 12.87 1.80
N ILE A 138 -7.19 11.73 1.59
CA ILE A 138 -7.01 11.12 0.27
C ILE A 138 -7.89 9.88 0.16
N LYS A 139 -8.64 9.78 -0.95
CA LYS A 139 -9.49 8.64 -1.26
C LYS A 139 -9.22 8.11 -2.66
N PHE A 140 -9.03 6.81 -2.75
CA PHE A 140 -9.08 6.05 -3.99
C PHE A 140 -10.22 5.04 -3.88
N ASN A 141 -11.11 4.99 -4.84
CA ASN A 141 -12.21 4.01 -4.86
C ASN A 141 -12.37 3.44 -6.27
N GLY A 142 -12.38 2.13 -6.43
CA GLY A 142 -12.53 1.49 -7.75
C GLY A 142 -11.32 1.70 -8.68
N CYS A 143 -10.20 2.20 -8.16
CA CYS A 143 -9.07 2.60 -8.99
C CYS A 143 -8.18 1.42 -9.40
N ILE A 144 -7.52 1.55 -10.56
CA ILE A 144 -6.58 0.57 -11.09
C ILE A 144 -5.19 1.19 -11.18
N PHE A 145 -4.21 0.59 -10.51
CA PHE A 145 -2.81 0.98 -10.55
C PHE A 145 -2.02 -0.08 -11.32
N LYS A 146 -1.50 0.29 -12.49
CA LYS A 146 -0.76 -0.63 -13.36
C LYS A 146 0.71 -0.79 -12.99
N ASP A 147 1.29 0.23 -12.36
CA ASP A 147 2.69 0.24 -11.94
C ASP A 147 2.82 0.45 -10.43
N VAL A 148 4.05 0.67 -9.95
CA VAL A 148 4.39 0.71 -8.53
C VAL A 148 3.71 1.89 -7.82
N PHE A 149 3.13 1.62 -6.66
CA PHE A 149 2.51 2.63 -5.80
C PHE A 149 3.37 2.86 -4.56
N TYR A 150 3.86 4.09 -4.38
CA TYR A 150 4.62 4.52 -3.22
C TYR A 150 3.81 5.50 -2.39
N PHE A 151 3.67 5.21 -1.09
CA PHE A 151 3.09 6.10 -0.10
C PHE A 151 3.98 6.13 1.13
N ASN A 152 4.95 7.03 1.17
CA ASN A 152 5.93 7.11 2.25
C ASN A 152 5.83 8.44 2.96
N VAL A 153 5.31 8.48 4.18
CA VAL A 153 5.09 9.72 4.93
C VAL A 153 5.72 9.62 6.31
N LYS A 154 6.05 10.76 6.92
CA LYS A 154 6.44 10.77 8.34
C LYS A 154 5.19 10.60 9.21
N GLU A 155 4.25 11.53 9.11
CA GLU A 155 2.93 11.44 9.75
C GLU A 155 1.81 11.74 8.75
N TYR A 156 0.81 10.87 8.71
CA TYR A 156 -0.44 11.09 7.99
C TYR A 156 -1.53 11.49 8.99
N LEU A 157 -1.90 12.77 9.00
CA LEU A 157 -2.75 13.36 10.02
C LEU A 157 -4.25 13.19 9.74
N ALA A 158 -4.62 12.90 8.49
CA ALA A 158 -6.00 12.70 8.04
C ALA A 158 -6.34 11.21 7.84
N SER A 159 -7.55 10.92 7.37
CA SER A 159 -7.95 9.56 7.01
C SER A 159 -7.55 9.22 5.57
N ILE A 160 -7.03 8.01 5.35
CA ILE A 160 -6.75 7.48 4.01
C ILE A 160 -7.69 6.33 3.70
N LYS A 161 -8.32 6.38 2.51
CA LYS A 161 -9.30 5.36 2.08
C LYS A 161 -8.98 4.88 0.67
N ILE A 162 -8.36 3.71 0.56
CA ILE A 162 -8.08 3.00 -0.70
C ILE A 162 -9.03 1.81 -0.76
N LYS A 163 -10.17 1.92 -1.44
CA LYS A 163 -11.21 0.89 -1.44
C LYS A 163 -11.47 0.34 -2.83
N ASN A 164 -11.79 -0.95 -2.93
CA ASN A 164 -12.11 -1.61 -4.20
C ASN A 164 -11.03 -1.36 -5.29
N CYS A 165 -9.77 -1.18 -4.89
CA CYS A 165 -8.68 -0.85 -5.81
C CYS A 165 -7.92 -2.10 -6.25
N THR A 166 -7.31 -2.08 -7.42
CA THR A 166 -6.43 -3.17 -7.89
C THR A 166 -5.03 -2.65 -8.16
N PHE A 167 -4.04 -3.26 -7.50
CA PHE A 167 -2.61 -2.99 -7.70
C PHE A 167 -1.98 -4.16 -8.47
N TYR A 168 -1.48 -3.89 -9.68
CA TYR A 168 -0.84 -4.90 -10.53
C TYR A 168 0.66 -5.10 -10.23
N LYS A 169 1.29 -4.09 -9.65
CA LYS A 169 2.69 -4.09 -9.21
C LYS A 169 2.78 -3.78 -7.72
N SER A 170 4.01 -3.69 -7.22
CA SER A 170 4.26 -3.53 -5.81
C SER A 170 3.59 -2.30 -5.22
N PHE A 171 3.08 -2.45 -4.01
CA PHE A 171 2.51 -1.40 -3.19
C PHE A 171 3.42 -1.21 -1.98
N PHE A 172 3.86 0.01 -1.73
CA PHE A 172 4.70 0.36 -0.61
C PHE A 172 4.04 1.45 0.20
N MET A 173 3.80 1.18 1.48
CA MET A 173 3.30 2.15 2.43
C MET A 173 4.17 2.18 3.67
N LEU A 174 4.58 3.39 4.05
CA LEU A 174 5.42 3.67 5.22
C LEU A 174 4.92 4.93 5.92
N GLY A 175 4.97 4.93 7.25
CA GLY A 175 4.67 6.11 8.07
C GLY A 175 3.75 5.88 9.25
N SER A 176 3.48 6.96 9.98
CA SER A 176 2.60 6.96 11.15
C SER A 176 1.23 7.55 10.79
N PHE A 177 0.20 6.70 10.76
CA PHE A 177 -1.18 7.06 10.41
C PHE A 177 -1.97 7.41 11.68
N LYS A 178 -2.22 8.71 11.86
CA LYS A 178 -2.87 9.26 13.07
C LYS A 178 -4.39 9.08 13.08
N ASN A 179 -4.98 8.73 11.93
CA ASN A 179 -6.41 8.57 11.75
C ASN A 179 -6.74 7.28 10.98
N GLU A 180 -8.02 7.08 10.62
CA GLU A 180 -8.44 5.85 9.91
C GLU A 180 -7.64 5.59 8.62
N ALA A 181 -7.12 4.38 8.48
CA ALA A 181 -6.52 3.87 7.25
C ALA A 181 -7.32 2.67 6.74
N ARG A 182 -7.88 2.73 5.54
CA ARG A 182 -8.75 1.67 5.01
C ARG A 182 -8.31 1.23 3.63
N PHE A 183 -8.18 -0.08 3.45
CA PHE A 183 -7.78 -0.78 2.23
C PHE A 183 -8.90 -1.68 1.66
N ASP A 184 -10.11 -1.53 2.17
CA ASP A 184 -11.24 -2.47 2.02
C ASP A 184 -11.46 -2.96 0.57
N ASN A 185 -11.62 -4.27 0.38
CA ASN A 185 -11.86 -4.96 -0.89
C ASN A 185 -10.81 -4.69 -1.97
N SER A 186 -9.62 -4.22 -1.60
CA SER A 186 -8.54 -4.03 -2.57
C SER A 186 -7.80 -5.33 -2.86
N ILE A 187 -7.25 -5.43 -4.07
CA ILE A 187 -6.52 -6.60 -4.56
C ILE A 187 -5.07 -6.20 -4.81
N PHE A 188 -4.15 -6.82 -4.08
CA PHE A 188 -2.71 -6.69 -4.28
C PHE A 188 -2.20 -7.92 -5.05
N LYS A 189 -1.97 -7.75 -6.35
CA LYS A 189 -1.50 -8.84 -7.24
C LYS A 189 -0.01 -9.13 -7.11
N ASP A 190 0.75 -8.14 -6.64
CA ASP A 190 2.18 -8.25 -6.38
C ASP A 190 2.47 -7.97 -4.89
N TYR A 191 3.72 -7.67 -4.57
CA TYR A 191 4.18 -7.40 -3.22
C TYR A 191 3.47 -6.19 -2.57
N ALA A 192 2.90 -6.37 -1.38
CA ALA A 192 2.31 -5.31 -0.58
C ALA A 192 3.12 -5.14 0.71
N ASP A 193 3.70 -3.96 0.88
CA ASP A 193 4.62 -3.65 1.97
C ASP A 193 4.05 -2.56 2.87
N PHE A 194 3.86 -2.89 4.14
CA PHE A 194 3.42 -2.01 5.21
C PHE A 194 4.44 -1.96 6.36
N HIS A 195 5.66 -2.50 6.19
CA HIS A 195 6.62 -2.63 7.30
C HIS A 195 6.77 -1.32 8.08
N GLU A 196 6.93 -1.42 9.39
CA GLU A 196 7.14 -0.24 10.26
C GLU A 196 6.00 0.81 10.22
N CYS A 197 4.86 0.53 9.58
CA CYS A 197 3.70 1.40 9.69
C CYS A 197 3.15 1.40 11.11
N GLU A 198 2.76 2.58 11.57
CA GLU A 198 2.08 2.77 12.85
C GLU A 198 0.64 3.20 12.57
N PHE A 199 -0.33 2.47 13.11
CA PHE A 199 -1.75 2.81 13.00
C PHE A 199 -2.30 3.19 14.38
N GLU A 200 -2.59 4.47 14.56
CA GLU A 200 -3.08 5.04 15.83
C GLU A 200 -4.59 4.85 16.05
N LYS A 201 -5.34 4.62 14.97
CA LYS A 201 -6.79 4.43 14.93
C LYS A 201 -7.13 3.18 14.12
N THR A 202 -8.37 3.07 13.63
CA THR A 202 -8.84 1.94 12.82
C THR A 202 -7.99 1.74 11.57
N ALA A 203 -7.40 0.55 11.44
CA ALA A 203 -6.78 0.05 10.22
C ALA A 203 -7.66 -1.07 9.65
N SER A 204 -8.21 -0.88 8.46
CA SER A 204 -9.16 -1.84 7.87
C SER A 204 -8.60 -2.46 6.60
N PHE A 205 -8.50 -3.80 6.61
CA PHE A 205 -8.16 -4.65 5.46
C PHE A 205 -9.33 -5.58 5.12
N TYR A 206 -10.55 -5.15 5.43
CA TYR A 206 -11.76 -5.95 5.18
C TYR A 206 -11.81 -6.42 3.73
N GLY A 207 -11.96 -7.72 3.48
CA GLY A 207 -12.10 -8.25 2.13
C GLY A 207 -10.87 -8.09 1.23
N VAL A 208 -9.71 -7.69 1.77
CA VAL A 208 -8.47 -7.53 0.98
C VAL A 208 -8.00 -8.90 0.47
N ARG A 209 -7.51 -8.94 -0.76
CA ARG A 209 -6.85 -10.12 -1.32
C ARG A 209 -5.36 -9.86 -1.54
N PHE A 210 -4.54 -10.72 -0.96
CA PHE A 210 -3.09 -10.74 -1.19
C PHE A 210 -2.71 -11.94 -2.06
N GLU A 211 -2.19 -11.69 -3.27
CA GLU A 211 -1.72 -12.77 -4.15
C GLU A 211 -0.28 -13.21 -3.84
N LYS A 212 0.48 -12.37 -3.13
CA LYS A 212 1.79 -12.68 -2.53
C LYS A 212 1.77 -12.31 -1.04
N ALA A 213 2.68 -12.90 -0.27
CA ALA A 213 2.73 -12.66 1.18
C ALA A 213 2.93 -11.15 1.46
N PRO A 214 2.04 -10.52 2.26
CA PRO A 214 2.20 -9.12 2.62
C PRO A 214 3.26 -8.95 3.71
N ASN A 215 3.96 -7.82 3.70
CA ASN A 215 4.93 -7.48 4.74
C ASN A 215 4.32 -6.52 5.76
N PHE A 216 4.11 -7.03 6.97
CA PHE A 216 3.70 -6.29 8.15
C PHE A 216 4.77 -6.33 9.26
N SER A 217 6.03 -6.61 8.88
CA SER A 217 7.12 -6.70 9.86
C SER A 217 7.28 -5.39 10.60
N ALA A 218 7.40 -5.45 11.92
CA ALA A 218 7.48 -4.29 12.80
C ALA A 218 6.30 -3.29 12.68
N CYS A 219 5.17 -3.68 12.08
CA CYS A 219 3.97 -2.85 12.13
C CYS A 219 3.45 -2.74 13.57
N TYR A 220 2.97 -1.55 13.91
CA TYR A 220 2.37 -1.26 15.20
C TYR A 220 0.90 -0.88 15.04
N PHE A 221 0.01 -1.65 15.66
CA PHE A 221 -1.41 -1.33 15.80
C PHE A 221 -1.68 -0.90 17.23
N LYS A 222 -2.01 0.37 17.45
CA LYS A 222 -2.24 0.92 18.80
C LYS A 222 -3.40 0.23 19.53
N GLU A 223 -4.46 -0.07 18.80
CA GLU A 223 -5.63 -0.79 19.30
C GLU A 223 -5.89 -2.00 18.39
N PRO A 224 -5.37 -3.19 18.73
CA PRO A 224 -5.58 -4.40 17.94
C PRO A 224 -7.05 -4.74 17.67
N LYS A 225 -7.98 -4.40 18.56
CA LYS A 225 -9.42 -4.66 18.34
C LYS A 225 -10.05 -3.73 17.30
N ALA A 226 -9.39 -2.60 16.97
CA ALA A 226 -9.84 -1.67 15.95
C ALA A 226 -9.32 -2.04 14.55
N VAL A 227 -8.48 -3.06 14.43
CA VAL A 227 -8.03 -3.56 13.12
C VAL A 227 -9.13 -4.43 12.52
N ASN A 228 -9.44 -4.30 11.24
CA ASN A 228 -10.42 -5.17 10.58
C ASN A 228 -9.72 -6.09 9.58
N LEU A 229 -9.67 -7.38 9.89
CA LEU A 229 -9.09 -8.43 9.04
C LEU A 229 -10.14 -9.43 8.56
N THR A 230 -11.43 -9.12 8.72
CA THR A 230 -12.52 -10.01 8.28
C THR A 230 -12.47 -10.18 6.76
N ASN A 231 -12.63 -11.42 6.28
CA ASN A 231 -12.62 -11.78 4.86
C ASN A 231 -11.31 -11.47 4.11
N VAL A 232 -10.17 -11.31 4.81
CA VAL A 232 -8.87 -11.24 4.14
C VAL A 232 -8.61 -12.56 3.39
N ASN A 233 -8.46 -12.50 2.08
CA ASN A 233 -8.21 -13.65 1.23
C ASN A 233 -6.70 -13.88 1.06
N ILE A 234 -6.25 -15.06 1.48
CA ILE A 234 -4.88 -15.54 1.37
C ILE A 234 -4.78 -16.88 0.62
N ASP A 235 -5.74 -17.22 -0.24
CA ASP A 235 -5.80 -18.53 -0.92
C ASP A 235 -4.59 -18.79 -1.84
N LYS A 236 -3.81 -17.74 -2.15
CA LYS A 236 -2.57 -17.81 -2.93
C LYS A 236 -1.31 -17.97 -2.06
N LEU A 237 -1.45 -17.92 -0.75
CA LEU A 237 -0.35 -18.09 0.19
C LEU A 237 -0.22 -19.57 0.57
N ASP A 238 0.86 -20.19 0.13
CA ASP A 238 1.24 -21.55 0.49
C ASP A 238 2.75 -21.60 0.74
N PHE A 239 3.24 -22.76 1.16
CA PHE A 239 4.66 -22.95 1.46
C PHE A 239 5.56 -22.65 0.25
N LYS A 240 5.12 -23.02 -0.95
CA LYS A 240 5.89 -22.78 -2.18
C LYS A 240 5.91 -21.29 -2.52
N SER A 241 4.82 -20.56 -2.33
CA SER A 241 4.78 -19.12 -2.60
C SER A 241 5.59 -18.31 -1.58
N LEU A 242 5.69 -18.77 -0.32
CA LEU A 242 6.61 -18.20 0.68
C LEU A 242 8.09 -18.43 0.31
N GLU A 243 8.46 -19.63 -0.16
CA GLU A 243 9.81 -19.86 -0.67
C GLU A 243 10.14 -18.99 -1.88
N GLN A 244 9.17 -18.82 -2.79
CA GLN A 244 9.33 -17.95 -3.96
C GLN A 244 9.47 -16.49 -3.54
N TYR A 245 8.70 -16.04 -2.55
CA TYR A 245 8.83 -14.70 -1.99
C TYR A 245 10.26 -14.41 -1.52
N ILE A 246 10.90 -15.33 -0.80
CA ILE A 246 12.28 -15.13 -0.33
C ILE A 246 13.26 -15.03 -1.50
N LYS A 247 13.06 -15.83 -2.55
CA LYS A 247 13.89 -15.81 -3.77
C LYS A 247 13.73 -14.51 -4.56
N ASP A 248 12.51 -13.98 -4.64
CA ASP A 248 12.20 -12.79 -5.44
C ASP A 248 12.61 -11.49 -4.73
N ASN A 249 12.59 -11.46 -3.39
CA ASN A 249 12.71 -10.21 -2.64
C ASN A 249 14.04 -10.00 -1.89
N TYR A 250 14.98 -10.96 -1.92
CA TYR A 250 16.25 -10.78 -1.20
C TYR A 250 17.17 -9.72 -1.81
N GLN A 251 17.06 -9.46 -3.12
CA GLN A 251 17.93 -8.54 -3.86
C GLN A 251 17.41 -7.09 -3.81
N ASP A 252 17.08 -6.61 -2.61
CA ASP A 252 16.63 -5.24 -2.38
C ASP A 252 17.75 -4.19 -2.58
N GLY A 253 17.42 -2.91 -2.36
CA GLY A 253 18.41 -1.82 -2.43
C GLY A 253 19.62 -2.03 -1.51
N ASN A 254 19.39 -2.56 -0.31
CA ASN A 254 20.46 -2.86 0.64
C ASN A 254 21.41 -3.95 0.11
N TYR A 255 20.87 -5.02 -0.49
CA TYR A 255 21.68 -6.06 -1.14
C TYR A 255 22.52 -5.44 -2.26
N LYS A 256 21.89 -4.67 -3.16
CA LYS A 256 22.59 -4.02 -4.27
C LYS A 256 23.72 -3.11 -3.77
N ASN A 257 23.51 -2.38 -2.68
CA ASN A 257 24.53 -1.53 -2.06
C ASN A 257 25.65 -2.35 -1.41
N ALA A 258 25.32 -3.45 -0.71
CA ALA A 258 26.31 -4.36 -0.13
C ALA A 258 27.21 -5.00 -1.20
N ILE A 259 26.64 -5.32 -2.38
CA ILE A 259 27.40 -5.83 -3.52
C ILE A 259 28.28 -4.74 -4.15
N LYS A 260 27.75 -3.52 -4.35
CA LYS A 260 28.49 -2.41 -4.98
C LYS A 260 29.69 -1.93 -4.15
N ASN A 261 29.56 -1.87 -2.82
CA ASN A 261 30.57 -1.27 -1.95
C ASN A 261 31.73 -2.20 -1.57
N ASN A 262 31.78 -3.42 -2.12
CA ASN A 262 32.70 -4.44 -1.64
C ASN A 262 33.55 -5.00 -2.79
N GLU A 263 34.74 -4.40 -2.98
CA GLU A 263 35.72 -4.77 -4.01
C GLU A 263 36.16 -6.25 -3.94
N LYS A 264 36.03 -6.90 -2.77
CA LYS A 264 36.34 -8.32 -2.58
C LYS A 264 35.33 -9.27 -3.24
N ILE A 265 34.09 -8.85 -3.47
CA ILE A 265 33.02 -9.71 -4.03
C ILE A 265 33.33 -10.11 -5.48
N GLN A 266 34.05 -9.28 -6.23
CA GLN A 266 34.48 -9.62 -7.60
C GLN A 266 35.47 -10.79 -7.65
N LYS A 267 35.98 -11.28 -6.50
CA LYS A 267 37.02 -12.31 -6.42
C LYS A 267 36.71 -13.47 -5.45
N ASP A 268 35.63 -13.42 -4.67
CA ASP A 268 35.31 -14.45 -3.67
C ASP A 268 33.83 -14.86 -3.66
N GLU A 269 33.54 -16.02 -4.27
CA GLU A 269 32.20 -16.63 -4.31
C GLU A 269 31.63 -16.92 -2.89
N LYS A 270 32.48 -17.15 -1.89
CA LYS A 270 32.02 -17.41 -0.52
C LYS A 270 31.42 -16.16 0.11
N GLU A 271 31.99 -14.99 -0.17
CA GLU A 271 31.50 -13.72 0.36
C GLU A 271 30.17 -13.32 -0.29
N LEU A 272 30.03 -13.55 -1.61
CA LEU A 272 28.75 -13.38 -2.29
C LEU A 272 27.66 -14.27 -1.67
N TYR A 273 27.93 -15.56 -1.49
CA TYR A 273 27.01 -16.50 -0.85
C TYR A 273 26.63 -16.08 0.57
N ARG A 274 27.59 -15.57 1.35
CA ARG A 274 27.34 -15.06 2.71
C ARG A 274 26.34 -13.91 2.70
N ILE A 275 26.54 -12.93 1.81
CA ILE A 275 25.66 -11.77 1.64
C ILE A 275 24.27 -12.22 1.18
N GLU A 276 24.18 -13.08 0.15
CA GLU A 276 22.88 -13.60 -0.29
C GLU A 276 22.10 -14.25 0.86
N ASN A 277 22.75 -15.10 1.66
CA ASN A 277 22.12 -15.76 2.79
C ASN A 277 21.71 -14.78 3.90
N GLU A 278 22.44 -13.69 4.09
CA GLU A 278 22.06 -12.65 5.04
C GLU A 278 20.77 -11.93 4.62
N HIS A 279 20.66 -11.59 3.34
CA HIS A 279 19.47 -10.94 2.80
C HIS A 279 18.26 -11.90 2.70
N LYS A 280 18.48 -13.16 2.31
CA LYS A 280 17.44 -14.22 2.36
C LYS A 280 16.95 -14.46 3.78
N LEU A 281 17.86 -14.48 4.75
CA LEU A 281 17.52 -14.60 6.17
C LEU A 281 16.67 -13.42 6.65
N ARG A 282 16.98 -12.20 6.23
CA ARG A 282 16.16 -11.03 6.54
C ARG A 282 14.75 -11.16 5.97
N CYS A 283 14.59 -11.59 4.71
CA CYS A 283 13.26 -11.84 4.13
C CYS A 283 12.47 -12.89 4.93
N ALA A 284 13.09 -14.00 5.33
CA ALA A 284 12.44 -15.03 6.15
C ALA A 284 12.01 -14.49 7.53
N LYS A 285 12.86 -13.67 8.17
CA LYS A 285 12.53 -13.01 9.44
C LYS A 285 11.36 -12.05 9.30
N ASN A 286 11.34 -11.24 8.25
CA ASN A 286 10.26 -10.27 8.00
C ASN A 286 8.93 -10.99 7.73
N LEU A 287 8.93 -12.09 6.95
CA LEU A 287 7.73 -12.91 6.76
C LEU A 287 7.20 -13.45 8.08
N LYS A 288 8.07 -14.10 8.88
CA LYS A 288 7.70 -14.64 10.18
C LYS A 288 7.11 -13.55 11.08
N ASP A 289 7.75 -12.38 11.14
CA ASP A 289 7.27 -11.29 11.96
C ASP A 289 5.93 -10.72 11.47
N SER A 290 5.75 -10.60 10.15
CA SER A 290 4.49 -10.17 9.53
C SER A 290 3.32 -11.07 9.93
N PHE A 291 3.51 -12.38 9.80
CA PHE A 291 2.48 -13.36 10.17
C PHE A 291 2.21 -13.38 11.67
N ARG A 292 3.26 -13.22 12.49
CA ARG A 292 3.11 -13.05 13.94
C ARG A 292 2.25 -11.83 14.27
N VAL A 293 2.53 -10.66 13.68
CA VAL A 293 1.76 -9.42 13.91
C VAL A 293 0.28 -9.63 13.57
N ILE A 294 -0.03 -10.19 12.40
CA ILE A 294 -1.42 -10.42 11.97
C ILE A 294 -2.12 -11.43 12.89
N LYS A 295 -1.45 -12.54 13.21
CA LYS A 295 -1.96 -13.56 14.14
C LYS A 295 -2.26 -12.95 15.51
N ASP A 296 -1.35 -12.15 16.05
CA ASP A 296 -1.51 -11.52 17.37
C ASP A 296 -2.73 -10.58 17.38
N VAL A 297 -2.97 -9.82 16.30
CA VAL A 297 -4.18 -9.01 16.13
C VAL A 297 -5.44 -9.88 16.17
N LEU A 298 -5.49 -10.96 15.39
CA LEU A 298 -6.65 -11.86 15.34
C LEU A 298 -6.93 -12.54 16.68
N ILE A 299 -5.89 -12.95 17.42
CA ILE A 299 -6.03 -13.52 18.77
C ILE A 299 -6.66 -12.49 19.73
N ASN A 300 -6.23 -11.22 19.69
CA ASN A 300 -6.79 -10.16 20.52
C ASN A 300 -8.26 -9.84 20.19
N GLN A 301 -8.72 -10.21 19.00
CA GLN A 301 -10.11 -10.10 18.55
C GLN A 301 -10.95 -11.34 18.88
N ASN A 302 -10.36 -12.35 19.53
CA ASN A 302 -10.94 -13.69 19.72
C ASN A 302 -11.24 -14.40 18.39
N ASN A 303 -10.61 -13.99 17.29
CA ASN A 303 -10.75 -14.64 15.98
C ASN A 303 -9.73 -15.78 15.84
N THR A 304 -9.94 -16.84 16.61
CA THR A 304 -8.98 -17.93 16.77
C THR A 304 -8.88 -18.86 15.57
N LEU A 305 -9.93 -18.99 14.76
CA LEU A 305 -9.93 -19.84 13.58
C LEU A 305 -9.06 -19.22 12.47
N GLU A 306 -9.31 -17.96 12.12
CA GLU A 306 -8.50 -17.25 11.14
C GLU A 306 -7.05 -17.07 11.62
N ALA A 307 -6.82 -16.91 12.92
CA ALA A 307 -5.47 -16.86 13.48
C ALA A 307 -4.65 -18.13 13.20
N GLN A 308 -5.28 -19.31 13.11
CA GLN A 308 -4.57 -20.57 12.84
C GLN A 308 -3.95 -20.61 11.44
N GLU A 309 -4.64 -20.05 10.44
CA GLU A 309 -4.11 -19.98 9.07
C GLU A 309 -2.82 -19.14 9.02
N TRP A 310 -2.80 -17.99 9.69
CA TRP A 310 -1.60 -17.15 9.79
C TRP A 310 -0.51 -17.80 10.65
N HIS A 311 -0.88 -18.50 11.72
CA HIS A 311 0.08 -19.21 12.56
C HIS A 311 0.80 -20.33 11.80
N LYS A 312 0.11 -21.06 10.92
CA LYS A 312 0.72 -22.08 10.05
C LYS A 312 1.79 -21.46 9.13
N LEU A 313 1.51 -20.29 8.55
CA LEU A 313 2.48 -19.55 7.72
C LEU A 313 3.65 -19.03 8.55
N GLU A 314 3.41 -18.53 9.77
CA GLU A 314 4.44 -18.09 10.72
C GLU A 314 5.42 -19.22 11.06
N LEU A 315 4.91 -20.40 11.40
CA LEU A 315 5.73 -21.58 11.74
C LEU A 315 6.62 -21.99 10.56
N TYR A 316 6.07 -22.00 9.35
CA TYR A 316 6.84 -22.34 8.16
C TYR A 316 7.90 -21.27 7.83
N ALA A 317 7.57 -19.98 7.99
CA ALA A 317 8.56 -18.92 7.87
C ALA A 317 9.71 -19.07 8.90
N LYS A 318 9.39 -19.54 10.12
CA LYS A 318 10.40 -19.86 11.14
C LYS A 318 11.28 -21.06 10.74
N GLU A 319 10.70 -22.08 10.11
CA GLU A 319 11.46 -23.22 9.55
C GLU A 319 12.47 -22.71 8.51
N LYS A 320 12.05 -21.86 7.57
CA LYS A 320 12.94 -21.25 6.56
C LYS A 320 14.01 -20.35 7.16
N GLU A 321 13.68 -19.59 8.19
CA GLU A 321 14.67 -18.83 8.95
C GLU A 321 15.78 -19.74 9.51
N LEU A 322 15.40 -20.88 10.11
CA LEU A 322 16.33 -21.84 10.69
C LEU A 322 17.16 -22.57 9.62
N GLU A 323 16.55 -23.01 8.53
CA GLU A 323 17.25 -23.64 7.39
C GLU A 323 18.37 -22.73 6.85
N ILE A 324 18.06 -21.44 6.65
CA ILE A 324 19.03 -20.45 6.15
C ILE A 324 20.13 -20.21 7.19
N GLN A 325 19.80 -20.12 8.48
CA GLN A 325 20.79 -19.97 9.56
C GLN A 325 21.75 -21.16 9.62
N LEU A 326 21.23 -22.39 9.52
CA LEU A 326 22.05 -23.60 9.51
C LEU A 326 22.97 -23.65 8.28
N SER A 327 22.51 -23.15 7.13
CA SER A 327 23.33 -23.08 5.91
C SER A 327 24.55 -22.16 6.02
N LYS A 328 24.57 -21.22 6.99
CA LYS A 328 25.76 -20.40 7.31
C LYS A 328 26.82 -21.19 8.07
N ASN A 329 26.43 -22.16 8.88
CA ASN A 329 27.31 -22.99 9.69
C ASN A 329 27.68 -24.25 8.92
N LYS A 330 28.74 -24.21 8.11
CA LYS A 330 29.31 -25.40 7.45
C LYS A 330 29.94 -26.36 8.47
N ASN A 331 29.11 -27.07 9.24
CA ASN A 331 29.45 -28.37 9.79
C ASN A 331 28.48 -29.38 9.17
N ASP A 332 29.01 -30.21 8.27
CA ASP A 332 28.27 -31.18 7.44
C ASP A 332 27.47 -32.25 8.24
N ASN A 333 27.63 -32.30 9.57
CA ASN A 333 26.94 -33.27 10.42
C ASN A 333 25.48 -32.91 10.73
N LEU A 334 25.07 -31.64 10.68
CA LEU A 334 23.69 -31.24 11.03
C LEU A 334 22.67 -31.48 9.89
N LYS A 335 23.12 -31.52 8.62
CA LYS A 335 22.24 -31.85 7.47
C LYS A 335 21.73 -33.30 7.50
N LYS A 336 22.38 -34.19 8.27
CA LYS A 336 21.93 -35.58 8.43
C LYS A 336 20.80 -35.72 9.45
N GLU A 337 20.73 -34.85 10.46
CA GLU A 337 19.67 -34.90 11.48
C GLU A 337 18.35 -34.29 10.98
N SER A 338 18.39 -33.25 10.15
CA SER A 338 17.16 -32.63 9.62
C SER A 338 16.45 -33.46 8.55
N LYS A 339 17.16 -34.29 7.78
CA LYS A 339 16.52 -35.28 6.88
C LYS A 339 15.73 -36.35 7.63
N ASN A 340 15.97 -36.52 8.93
CA ASN A 340 15.24 -37.46 9.79
C ASN A 340 14.02 -36.82 10.47
N GLN A 341 13.74 -35.53 10.25
CA GLN A 341 12.54 -34.83 10.74
C GLN A 341 11.70 -34.27 9.57
N VAL A 342 11.75 -34.92 8.41
CA VAL A 342 10.81 -34.62 7.32
C VAL A 342 9.42 -35.02 7.78
N TYR A 343 8.49 -34.06 7.77
CA TYR A 343 7.06 -34.29 7.97
C TYR A 343 6.59 -35.51 7.18
N ASN A 344 6.15 -36.55 7.89
CA ASN A 344 5.55 -37.74 7.32
C ASN A 344 4.03 -37.68 7.53
N PRO A 345 3.23 -37.46 6.47
CA PRO A 345 1.77 -37.38 6.57
C PRO A 345 1.13 -38.61 7.25
N LYS A 346 1.80 -39.78 7.17
CA LYS A 346 1.32 -41.04 7.76
C LYS A 346 1.40 -41.08 9.29
N ASP A 347 2.17 -40.20 9.93
CA ASP A 347 2.26 -40.15 11.39
C ASP A 347 0.96 -39.61 12.03
N TYR A 348 0.10 -38.97 11.23
CA TYR A 348 -1.22 -38.47 11.63
C TYR A 348 -2.40 -39.36 11.16
N GLU A 349 -2.14 -40.45 10.42
CA GLU A 349 -3.18 -41.42 10.04
C GLU A 349 -3.65 -42.28 11.23
N LYS A 350 -2.90 -42.30 12.34
CA LYS A 350 -3.34 -42.92 13.61
C LYS A 350 -4.07 -41.92 14.51
N PHE A 351 -5.06 -41.23 13.97
CA PHE A 351 -5.98 -40.47 14.82
C PHE A 351 -6.93 -41.45 15.52
N ASN A 352 -6.74 -41.66 16.82
CA ASN A 352 -7.56 -42.59 17.59
C ASN A 352 -8.92 -41.95 17.91
N TYR A 353 -9.92 -42.25 17.10
CA TYR A 353 -11.31 -41.80 17.26
C TYR A 353 -11.92 -42.16 18.63
N SER A 354 -11.35 -43.10 19.39
CA SER A 354 -11.85 -43.44 20.73
C SER A 354 -11.79 -42.29 21.74
N LYS A 355 -10.92 -41.29 21.52
CA LYS A 355 -10.80 -40.09 22.38
C LYS A 355 -11.84 -39.00 22.10
N ILE A 356 -12.55 -39.06 20.97
CA ILE A 356 -13.63 -38.10 20.63
C ILE A 356 -14.97 -38.58 21.17
N ILE A 357 -15.18 -39.90 21.29
CA ILE A 357 -16.45 -40.48 21.75
C ILE A 357 -16.82 -39.98 23.16
N SER A 358 -15.84 -39.74 24.05
CA SER A 358 -16.09 -39.19 25.38
C SER A 358 -16.55 -37.72 25.40
N LEU A 359 -16.35 -36.97 24.31
CA LEU A 359 -16.78 -35.57 24.17
C LEU A 359 -18.17 -35.42 23.55
N ILE A 360 -18.66 -36.42 22.81
CA ILE A 360 -19.99 -36.40 22.18
C ILE A 360 -21.10 -36.80 23.17
N ILE A 361 -20.77 -37.46 24.29
CA ILE A 361 -21.76 -37.94 25.27
C ILE A 361 -22.30 -36.81 26.20
N PHE A 362 -21.79 -35.57 26.10
CA PHE A 362 -22.24 -34.42 26.90
C PHE A 362 -22.90 -33.29 26.09
N LEU A 363 -23.29 -33.56 24.83
CA LEU A 363 -24.25 -32.77 24.06
C LEU A 363 -25.54 -33.56 23.93
#